data_AF-A0A662XM45-F1
#
_entry.id   AF-A0A662XM45-F1
#
_cell.length_a   1.000
_cell.length_b   1.000
_cell.length_c   1.000
_cell.angle_alpha   90.00
_cell.angle_beta   90.00
_cell.angle_gamma   90.00
#
_symmetry.space_group_name_H-M   'P 1'
#
loop_
_entity.id
_entity.type
_entity.pdbx_description
1 polymer ?
#
loop_
_entity_poly.entity_id
_entity_poly.type
_entity_poly.pdbx_seq_one_letter_code
_entity_poly.pdbx_strand_id
1 'polypeptide(L)'
;MATYTRGCIFNTDETGVYFDESPGLIIAERGKRGSTKIKGKKRSFRATVLLAIAADGTKLPPLVVFKATSGDTVEDSFFYYPKGAFYAVQQNAWMDMDVWKEAVIEGVWADYCNSEDREPLALYVDNFKSHVSDESIDGLAAYGTEVVPLPPNTTAVLQPLEVGLMEPFKMRLRTLALSAEIEAASGESAEGEPRKSLRERLLRMRKMSSEEKRRAVAKKVIQAWGSISESNVRKAWIKSELYTQATE
;
A
#
# COMPACT_ATOMS: atom_id res chain seq x y z
N MET A 1 24.12 -21.95 7.08
CA MET A 1 23.06 -21.05 6.63
C MET A 1 22.17 -21.85 5.71
N ALA A 2 20.86 -21.89 5.96
CA ALA A 2 19.93 -22.44 5.00
C ALA A 2 19.99 -21.57 3.74
N THR A 3 20.19 -22.19 2.59
CA THR A 3 20.22 -21.49 1.30
C THR A 3 18.79 -21.48 0.77
N TYR A 4 18.06 -20.40 1.04
CA TYR A 4 16.70 -20.22 0.53
C TYR A 4 16.70 -20.00 -0.99
N THR A 5 15.73 -20.58 -1.70
CA THR A 5 15.49 -20.29 -3.11
C THR A 5 14.88 -18.89 -3.28
N ARG A 6 14.96 -18.30 -4.47
CA ARG A 6 14.49 -16.90 -4.71
C ARG A 6 13.01 -16.69 -4.36
N GLY A 7 12.17 -17.70 -4.62
CA GLY A 7 10.75 -17.65 -4.32
C GLY A 7 10.42 -17.78 -2.83
N CYS A 8 11.43 -18.08 -2.00
CA CYS A 8 11.29 -18.30 -0.56
C CYS A 8 11.85 -17.17 0.30
N ILE A 9 12.44 -16.14 -0.33
CA ILE A 9 13.01 -14.98 0.36
C ILE A 9 12.08 -13.79 0.17
N PHE A 10 11.53 -13.27 1.26
CA PHE A 10 10.58 -12.18 1.28
C PHE A 10 11.11 -10.96 2.01
N ASN A 11 10.61 -9.79 1.62
CA ASN A 11 10.71 -8.56 2.40
C ASN A 11 9.32 -7.93 2.49
N THR A 12 8.99 -7.41 3.67
CA THR A 12 7.77 -6.64 3.92
C THR A 12 8.08 -5.34 4.63
N ASP A 13 7.30 -4.31 4.34
CA ASP A 13 7.43 -2.99 4.96
C ASP A 13 6.14 -2.17 4.79
N GLU A 14 5.94 -1.20 5.68
CA GLU A 14 4.75 -0.34 5.72
C GLU A 14 4.98 1.07 5.20
N THR A 15 3.95 1.61 4.55
CA THR A 15 3.98 3.00 4.10
C THR A 15 2.66 3.73 4.32
N GLY A 16 2.76 5.02 4.65
CA GLY A 16 1.58 5.87 4.83
C GLY A 16 1.03 6.37 3.50
N VAL A 17 -0.26 6.12 3.26
CA VAL A 17 -1.01 6.64 2.10
C VAL A 17 -2.05 7.64 2.58
N TYR A 18 -2.01 8.86 2.03
CA TYR A 18 -2.91 9.93 2.45
C TYR A 18 -4.11 10.05 1.51
N PHE A 19 -5.28 10.32 2.09
CA PHE A 19 -6.54 10.42 1.37
C PHE A 19 -6.54 11.60 0.40
N ASP A 20 -5.99 12.73 0.88
CA ASP A 20 -5.92 14.00 0.17
C ASP A 20 -4.48 14.30 -0.31
N GLU A 21 -3.71 13.29 -0.73
CA GLU A 21 -2.40 13.52 -1.36
C GLU A 21 -2.61 14.22 -2.72
N SER A 22 -2.79 15.54 -2.67
CA SER A 22 -3.02 16.37 -3.85
C SER A 22 -1.73 16.47 -4.66
N PRO A 23 -1.81 16.35 -5.99
CA PRO A 23 -0.67 16.58 -6.85
C PRO A 23 -0.12 18.01 -6.68
N GLY A 24 1.19 18.18 -6.87
CA GLY A 24 1.84 19.50 -6.82
C GLY A 24 1.36 20.48 -7.90
N LEU A 25 0.61 19.99 -8.88
CA LEU A 25 0.15 20.71 -10.06
C LEU A 25 -1.13 21.53 -9.80
N ILE A 26 -1.41 22.48 -10.71
CA ILE A 26 -2.60 23.34 -10.67
C ILE A 26 -3.46 23.05 -11.89
N ILE A 27 -4.75 22.82 -11.68
CA ILE A 27 -5.72 22.62 -12.77
C ILE A 27 -6.34 23.98 -13.14
N ALA A 28 -6.40 24.27 -14.44
CA ALA A 28 -7.00 25.49 -14.98
C ALA A 28 -7.80 25.17 -16.27
N GLU A 29 -8.91 25.88 -16.47
CA GLU A 29 -9.70 25.79 -17.71
C GLU A 29 -9.03 26.64 -18.80
N ARG A 30 -8.85 26.05 -20.00
CA ARG A 30 -8.30 26.77 -21.16
C ARG A 30 -9.17 28.00 -21.48
N GLY A 31 -8.54 29.16 -21.63
CA GLY A 31 -9.22 30.42 -21.99
C GLY A 31 -9.86 31.18 -20.83
N LYS A 32 -9.81 30.67 -19.58
CA LYS A 32 -10.23 31.42 -18.39
C LYS A 32 -9.02 31.90 -17.58
N ARG A 33 -9.10 33.12 -17.05
CA ARG A 33 -8.08 33.70 -16.15
C ARG A 33 -8.05 33.07 -14.75
N GLY A 34 -8.94 32.11 -14.46
CA GLY A 34 -9.03 31.45 -13.16
C GLY A 34 -8.36 30.09 -13.13
N SER A 35 -7.25 29.97 -12.40
CA SER A 35 -6.72 28.68 -11.97
C SER A 35 -7.34 28.29 -10.64
N THR A 36 -7.71 27.03 -10.45
CA THR A 36 -8.24 26.55 -9.17
C THR A 36 -7.29 25.52 -8.58
N LYS A 37 -6.56 25.93 -7.55
CA LYS A 37 -5.85 25.00 -6.67
C LYS A 37 -6.68 24.79 -5.43
N ILE A 38 -7.33 23.64 -5.30
CA ILE A 38 -7.90 23.28 -4.01
C ILE A 38 -6.75 22.71 -3.16
N LYS A 39 -6.17 23.51 -2.26
CA LYS A 39 -5.11 23.04 -1.34
C LYS A 39 -5.61 21.87 -0.51
N GLY A 40 -4.84 20.78 -0.37
CA GLY A 40 -5.15 19.66 0.53
C GLY A 40 -5.47 20.15 1.95
N LYS A 41 -6.27 19.39 2.71
CA LYS A 41 -6.48 19.71 4.14
C LYS A 41 -5.14 19.58 4.88
N LYS A 42 -4.86 20.48 5.83
CA LYS A 42 -3.66 20.42 6.68
C LYS A 42 -3.56 19.15 7.55
N ARG A 43 -4.64 18.38 7.66
CA ARG A 43 -4.68 17.04 8.27
C ARG A 43 -5.42 16.09 7.33
N SER A 44 -4.71 15.51 6.37
CA SER A 44 -5.29 14.42 5.57
C SER A 44 -5.39 13.17 6.43
N PHE A 45 -6.49 12.44 6.30
CA PHE A 45 -6.57 11.09 6.86
C PHE A 45 -5.52 10.21 6.19
N ARG A 46 -4.95 9.28 6.96
CA ARG A 46 -3.90 8.36 6.52
C ARG A 46 -4.42 6.93 6.65
N ALA A 47 -4.13 6.10 5.65
CA ALA A 47 -4.13 4.65 5.78
C ALA A 47 -2.68 4.18 5.83
N THR A 48 -2.41 3.11 6.58
CA THR A 48 -1.13 2.40 6.47
C THR A 48 -1.30 1.28 5.46
N VAL A 49 -0.33 1.12 4.57
CA VAL A 49 -0.30 0.07 3.57
C VAL A 49 0.92 -0.79 3.80
N LEU A 50 0.72 -2.09 4.01
CA LEU A 50 1.81 -3.08 4.05
C LEU A 50 1.94 -3.74 2.68
N LEU A 51 3.18 -3.80 2.20
CA LEU A 51 3.56 -4.43 0.94
C LEU A 51 4.53 -5.56 1.22
N ALA A 52 4.40 -6.69 0.51
CA ALA A 52 5.33 -7.80 0.62
C ALA A 52 5.74 -8.31 -0.76
N ILE A 53 7.03 -8.63 -0.91
CA ILE A 53 7.65 -9.08 -2.16
C ILE A 53 8.62 -10.23 -1.93
N ALA A 54 8.71 -11.13 -2.90
CA ALA A 54 9.71 -12.19 -2.95
C ALA A 54 10.88 -11.84 -3.88
N ALA A 55 12.03 -12.48 -3.70
CA ALA A 55 13.21 -12.25 -4.53
C ALA A 55 13.07 -12.75 -5.98
N ASP A 56 12.12 -13.64 -6.26
CA ASP A 56 11.81 -14.09 -7.62
C ASP A 56 10.95 -13.10 -8.43
N GLY A 57 10.48 -12.02 -7.80
CA GLY A 57 9.61 -11.01 -8.42
C GLY A 57 8.14 -11.08 -7.99
N THR A 58 7.75 -12.13 -7.25
CA THR A 58 6.41 -12.30 -6.70
C THR A 58 6.05 -11.13 -5.79
N LYS A 59 4.79 -10.70 -5.87
CA LYS A 59 4.19 -9.68 -5.01
C LYS A 59 2.97 -10.27 -4.33
N LEU A 60 2.85 -10.09 -3.02
CA LEU A 60 1.62 -10.41 -2.33
C LEU A 60 0.59 -9.27 -2.49
N PRO A 61 -0.72 -9.54 -2.34
CA PRO A 61 -1.71 -8.49 -2.24
C PRO A 61 -1.38 -7.52 -1.10
N PRO A 62 -1.60 -6.20 -1.27
CA PRO A 62 -1.30 -5.23 -0.23
C PRO A 62 -2.35 -5.33 0.89
N LEU A 63 -1.94 -5.10 2.13
CA LEU A 63 -2.87 -4.88 3.24
C LEU A 63 -3.08 -3.37 3.42
N VAL A 64 -4.32 -2.92 3.51
CA VAL A 64 -4.67 -1.52 3.78
C VAL A 64 -5.35 -1.38 5.13
N VAL A 65 -4.69 -0.72 6.07
CA VAL A 65 -5.17 -0.46 7.43
C VAL A 65 -5.79 0.93 7.49
N PHE A 66 -7.10 0.99 7.72
CA PHE A 66 -7.85 2.23 7.85
C PHE A 66 -8.03 2.67 9.30
N LYS A 67 -8.19 3.98 9.51
CA LYS A 67 -8.52 4.53 10.83
C LYS A 67 -9.97 4.22 11.18
N ALA A 68 -10.20 3.26 12.06
CA ALA A 68 -11.50 2.97 12.69
C ALA A 68 -11.29 2.12 13.94
N THR A 69 -12.33 1.97 14.75
CA THR A 69 -12.32 1.05 15.89
C THR A 69 -12.72 -0.35 15.39
N SER A 70 -12.03 -1.39 15.86
CA SER A 70 -12.42 -2.77 15.56
C SER A 70 -13.82 -3.07 16.12
N GLY A 71 -14.62 -3.84 15.38
CA GLY A 71 -16.02 -4.14 15.67
C GLY A 71 -17.00 -3.02 15.30
N ASP A 72 -16.53 -1.97 14.63
CA ASP A 72 -17.38 -0.89 14.10
C ASP A 72 -17.80 -1.18 12.64
N THR A 73 -18.77 -0.41 12.12
CA THR A 73 -19.40 -0.66 10.81
C THR A 73 -18.45 -0.53 9.61
N VAL A 74 -17.21 -0.10 9.82
CA VAL A 74 -16.21 0.04 8.74
C VAL A 74 -15.77 -1.33 8.24
N GLU A 75 -15.55 -2.28 9.13
CA GLU A 75 -15.12 -3.65 8.77
C GLU A 75 -16.21 -4.38 7.97
N ASP A 76 -17.47 -4.24 8.39
CA ASP A 76 -18.64 -4.77 7.65
C ASP A 76 -18.70 -4.28 6.19
N SER A 77 -18.20 -3.06 5.95
CA SER A 77 -18.21 -2.46 4.60
C SER A 77 -17.16 -3.06 3.66
N PHE A 78 -16.14 -3.78 4.17
CA PHE A 78 -15.05 -4.33 3.36
C PHE A 78 -15.51 -5.35 2.33
N PHE A 79 -16.67 -5.98 2.53
CA PHE A 79 -17.29 -6.83 1.50
C PHE A 79 -17.47 -6.10 0.15
N TYR A 80 -17.75 -4.80 0.21
CA TYR A 80 -17.98 -3.96 -0.96
C TYR A 80 -16.71 -3.22 -1.46
N TYR A 81 -15.55 -3.48 -0.86
CA TYR A 81 -14.28 -2.88 -1.28
C TYR A 81 -13.73 -3.64 -2.50
N PRO A 82 -12.90 -3.00 -3.34
CA PRO A 82 -12.33 -3.66 -4.51
C PRO A 82 -11.53 -4.92 -4.10
N LYS A 83 -11.62 -5.99 -4.90
CA LYS A 83 -10.80 -7.18 -4.68
C LYS A 83 -9.34 -6.91 -5.06
N GLY A 84 -8.43 -7.72 -4.51
CA GLY A 84 -6.99 -7.63 -4.77
C GLY A 84 -6.19 -6.90 -3.69
N ALA A 85 -6.76 -6.72 -2.49
CA ALA A 85 -6.09 -6.25 -1.28
C ALA A 85 -6.78 -6.85 -0.05
N PHE A 86 -6.04 -6.94 1.05
CA PHE A 86 -6.58 -7.19 2.39
C PHE A 86 -6.92 -5.85 3.06
N TYR A 87 -7.87 -5.89 3.99
CA TYR A 87 -8.34 -4.71 4.70
C TYR A 87 -8.41 -4.98 6.19
N ALA A 88 -7.94 -4.02 6.97
CA ALA A 88 -8.03 -4.03 8.42
C ALA A 88 -8.36 -2.63 8.94
N VAL A 89 -8.74 -2.54 10.21
CA VAL A 89 -8.90 -1.27 10.89
C VAL A 89 -8.04 -1.19 12.13
N GLN A 90 -7.62 0.02 12.47
CA GLN A 90 -6.90 0.31 13.70
C GLN A 90 -7.21 1.74 14.13
N GLN A 91 -7.32 2.01 15.43
CA GLN A 91 -7.83 3.31 15.93
C GLN A 91 -7.04 4.53 15.44
N ASN A 92 -5.77 4.34 15.09
CA ASN A 92 -4.85 5.35 14.56
C ASN A 92 -4.33 5.03 13.15
N ALA A 93 -4.83 3.95 12.53
CA ALA A 93 -4.33 3.40 11.27
C ALA A 93 -2.81 3.13 11.32
N TRP A 94 -2.31 2.54 12.40
CA TRP A 94 -0.91 2.15 12.56
C TRP A 94 -0.78 0.63 12.50
N MET A 95 0.44 0.16 12.25
CA MET A 95 0.78 -1.23 12.51
C MET A 95 1.05 -1.38 14.01
N ASP A 96 0.36 -2.31 14.65
CA ASP A 96 0.61 -2.78 16.02
C ASP A 96 0.60 -4.31 16.03
N MET A 97 0.76 -4.92 17.20
CA MET A 97 0.81 -6.38 17.31
C MET A 97 -0.48 -7.07 16.87
N ASP A 98 -1.64 -6.48 17.18
CA ASP A 98 -2.93 -7.08 16.86
C ASP A 98 -3.13 -7.10 15.35
N VAL A 99 -2.87 -5.96 14.66
CA VAL A 99 -2.94 -5.90 13.20
C VAL A 99 -1.89 -6.81 12.55
N TRP A 100 -0.67 -6.86 13.09
CA TRP A 100 0.39 -7.72 12.57
C TRP A 100 -0.01 -9.19 12.63
N LYS A 101 -0.51 -9.64 13.77
CA LYS A 101 -0.94 -11.02 13.95
C LYS A 101 -2.17 -11.35 13.09
N GLU A 102 -3.26 -10.59 13.25
CA GLU A 102 -4.55 -10.95 12.66
C GLU A 102 -4.60 -10.69 11.15
N ALA A 103 -4.07 -9.55 10.69
CA ALA A 103 -4.20 -9.15 9.29
C ALA A 103 -2.99 -9.52 8.44
N VAL A 104 -1.78 -9.53 9.01
CA VAL A 104 -0.55 -9.87 8.26
C VAL A 104 -0.27 -11.36 8.34
N ILE A 105 -0.08 -11.94 9.52
CA ILE A 105 0.26 -13.35 9.69
C ILE A 105 -0.94 -14.24 9.31
N GLU A 106 -2.07 -14.10 10.00
CA GLU A 106 -3.25 -14.94 9.77
C GLU A 106 -4.08 -14.53 8.54
N GLY A 107 -3.77 -13.38 7.93
CA GLY A 107 -4.41 -12.88 6.73
C GLY A 107 -3.54 -13.06 5.49
N VAL A 108 -2.74 -12.04 5.17
CA VAL A 108 -1.92 -11.99 3.95
C VAL A 108 -0.98 -13.19 3.84
N TRP A 109 -0.29 -13.54 4.91
CA TRP A 109 0.74 -14.57 4.92
C TRP A 109 0.14 -15.98 4.91
N ALA A 110 -0.87 -16.23 5.73
CA ALA A 110 -1.60 -17.50 5.74
C ALA A 110 -2.26 -17.79 4.39
N ASP A 111 -2.88 -16.80 3.74
CA ASP A 111 -3.47 -16.96 2.39
C ASP A 111 -2.41 -17.38 1.37
N TYR A 112 -1.21 -16.79 1.46
CA TYR A 112 -0.09 -17.17 0.61
C TYR A 112 0.43 -18.58 0.92
N CYS A 113 0.65 -18.91 2.19
CA CYS A 113 1.25 -20.18 2.60
C CYS A 113 0.31 -21.37 2.37
N ASN A 114 -1.00 -21.21 2.57
CA ASN A 114 -1.99 -22.27 2.42
C ASN A 114 -2.31 -22.62 0.95
N SER A 115 -1.74 -21.89 -0.02
CA SER A 115 -2.06 -22.10 -1.43
C SER A 115 -1.34 -23.29 -2.08
N GLU A 116 -0.17 -23.70 -1.55
CA GLU A 116 0.69 -24.75 -2.13
C GLU A 116 1.59 -25.37 -1.05
N ASP A 117 2.12 -26.58 -1.28
CA ASP A 117 3.20 -27.13 -0.44
C ASP A 117 4.49 -26.32 -0.69
N ARG A 118 5.09 -25.75 0.36
CA ARG A 118 6.24 -24.84 0.22
C ARG A 118 7.48 -25.31 0.96
N GLU A 119 8.62 -24.94 0.39
CA GLU A 119 9.92 -24.95 1.08
C GLU A 119 9.91 -23.95 2.25
N PRO A 120 10.82 -24.08 3.23
CA PRO A 120 11.01 -23.09 4.27
C PRO A 120 11.17 -21.68 3.69
N LEU A 121 10.54 -20.69 4.34
CA LEU A 121 10.53 -19.29 3.92
C LEU A 121 11.40 -18.43 4.85
N ALA A 122 11.91 -17.32 4.34
CA ALA A 122 12.59 -16.29 5.12
C ALA A 122 11.91 -14.94 4.89
N LEU A 123 11.48 -14.27 5.96
CA LEU A 123 10.86 -12.95 5.91
C LEU A 123 11.78 -11.90 6.53
N TYR A 124 12.34 -11.04 5.68
CA TYR A 124 13.19 -9.93 6.07
C TYR A 124 12.36 -8.71 6.48
N VAL A 125 12.53 -8.28 7.72
CA VAL A 125 11.77 -7.20 8.36
C VAL A 125 12.71 -6.16 8.98
N ASP A 126 12.20 -4.96 9.26
CA ASP A 126 12.93 -4.03 10.12
C ASP A 126 12.84 -4.46 11.60
N ASN A 127 13.41 -3.67 12.50
CA ASN A 127 13.39 -3.99 13.94
C ASN A 127 12.17 -3.38 14.66
N PHE A 128 11.07 -3.10 13.94
CA PHE A 128 9.86 -2.67 14.60
C PHE A 128 9.45 -3.72 15.62
N LYS A 129 9.14 -3.28 16.85
CA LYS A 129 8.91 -4.17 18.00
C LYS A 129 7.90 -5.26 17.69
N SER A 130 6.89 -4.94 16.86
CA SER A 130 5.91 -5.94 16.50
C SER A 130 6.47 -7.06 15.63
N HIS A 131 7.26 -6.72 14.63
CA HIS A 131 7.82 -7.69 13.68
C HIS A 131 8.78 -8.68 14.33
N VAL A 132 9.53 -8.25 15.36
CA VAL A 132 10.59 -9.04 16.00
C VAL A 132 10.23 -9.57 17.40
N SER A 133 8.95 -9.50 17.76
CA SER A 133 8.46 -10.06 19.03
C SER A 133 8.43 -11.60 18.98
N ASP A 134 8.52 -12.26 20.14
CA ASP A 134 8.39 -13.72 20.24
C ASP A 134 7.08 -14.21 19.62
N GLU A 135 5.98 -13.49 19.84
CA GLU A 135 4.67 -13.81 19.24
C GLU A 135 4.68 -13.75 17.70
N SER A 136 5.39 -12.78 17.11
CA SER A 136 5.57 -12.70 15.66
C SER A 136 6.42 -13.86 15.14
N ILE A 137 7.52 -14.17 15.83
CA ILE A 137 8.44 -15.25 15.46
C ILE A 137 7.71 -16.59 15.51
N ASP A 138 7.00 -16.88 16.60
CA ASP A 138 6.25 -18.13 16.77
C ASP A 138 5.10 -18.23 15.76
N GLY A 139 4.39 -17.13 15.50
CA GLY A 139 3.31 -17.09 14.52
C GLY A 139 3.78 -17.37 13.10
N LEU A 140 4.89 -16.77 12.67
CA LEU A 140 5.48 -17.01 11.34
C LEU A 140 6.14 -18.39 11.26
N ALA A 141 6.74 -18.89 12.34
CA ALA A 141 7.30 -20.24 12.40
C ALA A 141 6.25 -21.33 12.23
N ALA A 142 5.01 -21.11 12.67
CA ALA A 142 3.89 -22.01 12.42
C ALA A 142 3.57 -22.18 10.93
N TYR A 143 3.93 -21.20 10.10
CA TYR A 143 3.86 -21.23 8.64
C TYR A 143 5.22 -21.60 7.98
N GLY A 144 6.15 -22.18 8.74
CA GLY A 144 7.48 -22.57 8.22
C GLY A 144 8.35 -21.39 7.79
N THR A 145 8.12 -20.20 8.38
CA THR A 145 8.80 -18.96 8.01
C THR A 145 9.76 -18.51 9.11
N GLU A 146 11.04 -18.35 8.75
CA GLU A 146 12.05 -17.70 9.58
C GLU A 146 11.92 -16.17 9.50
N VAL A 147 11.82 -15.51 10.64
CA VAL A 147 11.92 -14.04 10.71
C VAL A 147 13.39 -13.65 10.68
N VAL A 148 13.77 -12.78 9.75
CA VAL A 148 15.14 -12.29 9.60
C VAL A 148 15.17 -10.78 9.84
N PRO A 149 15.45 -10.32 11.07
CA PRO A 149 15.59 -8.89 11.36
C PRO A 149 16.82 -8.33 10.65
N LEU A 150 16.65 -7.22 9.94
CA LEU A 150 17.77 -6.51 9.35
C LEU A 150 18.62 -5.82 10.42
N PRO A 151 19.92 -5.56 10.17
CA PRO A 151 20.72 -4.77 11.11
C PRO A 151 20.06 -3.41 11.40
N PRO A 152 20.12 -2.90 12.64
CA PRO A 152 19.51 -1.62 12.98
C PRO A 152 19.99 -0.46 12.08
N ASN A 153 19.10 0.48 11.78
CA ASN A 153 19.36 1.67 10.95
C ASN A 153 19.78 1.38 9.50
N THR A 154 19.46 0.20 8.96
CA THR A 154 19.79 -0.16 7.57
C THR A 154 18.60 -0.14 6.61
N THR A 155 17.41 0.24 7.06
CA THR A 155 16.17 0.29 6.24
C THR A 155 16.39 0.95 4.87
N ALA A 156 17.02 2.13 4.84
CA ALA A 156 17.26 2.89 3.61
C ALA A 156 18.31 2.29 2.66
N VAL A 157 18.95 1.17 3.01
CA VAL A 157 20.04 0.54 2.25
C VAL A 157 19.75 -0.94 1.98
N LEU A 158 19.27 -1.68 2.98
CA LEU A 158 19.10 -3.11 2.91
C LEU A 158 17.66 -3.55 2.64
N GLN A 159 16.62 -2.72 2.85
CA GLN A 159 15.25 -3.15 2.54
C GLN A 159 14.94 -2.97 1.05
N PRO A 160 14.68 -4.07 0.29
CA PRO A 160 14.31 -4.01 -1.13
C PRO A 160 13.14 -3.05 -1.40
N LEU A 161 12.10 -3.10 -0.57
CA LEU A 161 10.94 -2.22 -0.71
C LEU A 161 11.34 -0.74 -0.66
N GLU A 162 12.11 -0.35 0.35
CA GLU A 162 12.55 1.04 0.55
C GLU A 162 13.52 1.52 -0.54
N VAL A 163 14.52 0.71 -0.89
CA VAL A 163 15.54 1.16 -1.86
C VAL A 163 15.02 1.18 -3.30
N GLY A 164 14.04 0.35 -3.64
CA GLY A 164 13.67 0.08 -5.02
C GLY A 164 12.24 0.41 -5.41
N LEU A 165 11.27 0.34 -4.48
CA LEU A 165 9.85 0.28 -4.83
C LEU A 165 8.97 1.33 -4.15
N MET A 166 9.31 1.78 -2.94
CA MET A 166 8.46 2.70 -2.17
C MET A 166 8.29 4.06 -2.88
N GLU A 167 9.35 4.61 -3.46
CA GLU A 167 9.26 5.84 -4.26
C GLU A 167 8.42 5.64 -5.54
N PRO A 168 8.71 4.66 -6.42
CA PRO A 168 7.87 4.37 -7.59
C PRO A 168 6.38 4.15 -7.24
N PHE A 169 6.11 3.42 -6.17
CA PHE A 169 4.75 3.20 -5.68
C PHE A 169 4.05 4.50 -5.29
N LYS A 170 4.71 5.35 -4.48
CA LYS A 170 4.19 6.67 -4.07
C LYS A 170 4.00 7.61 -5.27
N MET A 171 4.92 7.59 -6.24
CA MET A 171 4.77 8.34 -7.49
C MET A 171 3.52 7.92 -8.24
N ARG A 172 3.29 6.60 -8.36
CA ARG A 172 2.11 6.07 -9.05
C ARG A 172 0.81 6.45 -8.34
N LEU A 173 0.77 6.40 -7.01
CA LEU A 173 -0.38 6.88 -6.22
C LEU A 173 -0.73 8.33 -6.54
N ARG A 174 0.28 9.22 -6.62
CA ARG A 174 0.11 10.63 -6.97
C ARG A 174 -0.39 10.82 -8.39
N THR A 175 0.14 10.05 -9.35
CA THR A 175 -0.33 10.07 -10.74
C THR A 175 -1.80 9.66 -10.82
N LEU A 176 -2.21 8.57 -10.16
CA LEU A 176 -3.60 8.12 -10.14
C LEU A 176 -4.53 9.13 -9.46
N ALA A 177 -4.07 9.80 -8.39
CA ALA A 177 -4.81 10.86 -7.74
C ALA A 177 -5.04 12.05 -8.69
N LEU A 178 -4.00 12.46 -9.44
CA LEU A 178 -4.12 13.51 -10.45
C LEU A 178 -5.08 13.13 -11.58
N SER A 179 -5.00 11.90 -12.09
CA SER A 179 -5.92 11.42 -13.13
C SER A 179 -7.37 11.50 -12.67
N ALA A 180 -7.67 11.06 -11.44
CA ALA A 180 -9.02 11.18 -10.88
C ALA A 180 -9.48 12.64 -10.71
N GLU A 181 -8.58 13.55 -10.31
CA GLU A 181 -8.88 14.99 -10.25
C GLU A 181 -9.16 15.58 -11.65
N ILE A 182 -8.41 15.17 -12.67
CA ILE A 182 -8.61 15.59 -14.07
C ILE A 182 -9.94 15.06 -14.61
N GLU A 183 -10.28 13.79 -14.35
CA GLU A 183 -11.54 13.20 -14.78
C GLU A 183 -12.74 13.93 -14.16
N ALA A 184 -12.70 14.17 -12.85
CA ALA A 184 -13.74 14.94 -12.16
C ALA A 184 -13.81 16.40 -12.65
N ALA A 185 -12.66 17.01 -12.97
CA ALA A 185 -12.60 18.33 -13.58
C ALA A 185 -13.09 18.33 -15.04
N SER A 186 -13.06 17.20 -15.73
CA SER A 186 -13.52 17.06 -17.11
C SER A 186 -15.01 16.73 -17.21
N GLY A 187 -15.59 16.16 -16.14
CA GLY A 187 -16.97 15.72 -16.06
C GLY A 187 -17.98 16.68 -16.70
N GLU A 188 -18.83 16.10 -17.54
CA GLU A 188 -19.91 16.74 -18.28
C GLU A 188 -21.10 17.04 -17.35
N SER A 189 -21.90 18.04 -17.72
CA SER A 189 -23.17 18.29 -17.04
C SER A 189 -24.17 17.20 -17.38
N ALA A 190 -25.08 16.88 -16.45
CA ALA A 190 -26.30 16.17 -16.82
C ALA A 190 -27.08 17.00 -17.86
N GLU A 191 -27.79 16.31 -18.74
CA GLU A 191 -28.56 16.93 -19.82
C GLU A 191 -29.56 17.95 -19.24
N GLY A 192 -29.46 19.22 -19.67
CA GLY A 192 -30.27 20.33 -19.15
C GLY A 192 -29.71 21.09 -17.93
N GLU A 193 -28.61 20.66 -17.30
CA GLU A 193 -27.97 21.42 -16.21
C GLU A 193 -26.87 22.39 -16.71
N PRO A 194 -26.83 23.63 -16.20
CA PRO A 194 -25.71 24.54 -16.49
C PRO A 194 -24.39 23.96 -15.98
N ARG A 195 -23.32 24.14 -16.76
CA ARG A 195 -21.98 23.63 -16.42
C ARG A 195 -21.46 24.25 -15.12
N LYS A 196 -21.31 23.42 -14.10
CA LYS A 196 -20.73 23.78 -12.80
C LYS A 196 -19.30 24.27 -12.98
N SER A 197 -18.91 25.23 -12.15
CA SER A 197 -17.54 25.77 -12.17
C SER A 197 -16.50 24.68 -11.87
N LEU A 198 -15.25 24.87 -12.33
CA LEU A 198 -14.13 23.98 -11.99
C LEU A 198 -14.02 23.75 -10.47
N ARG A 199 -14.23 24.81 -9.67
CA ARG A 199 -14.21 24.74 -8.21
C ARG A 199 -15.30 23.84 -7.66
N GLU A 200 -16.53 23.93 -8.16
CA GLU A 200 -17.65 23.10 -7.71
C GLU A 200 -17.45 21.62 -8.08
N ARG A 201 -16.95 21.36 -9.28
CA ARG A 201 -16.66 20.00 -9.76
C ARG A 201 -15.58 19.33 -8.90
N LEU A 202 -14.47 20.03 -8.63
CA LEU A 202 -13.41 19.55 -7.74
C LEU A 202 -13.85 19.46 -6.26
N LEU A 203 -14.75 20.36 -5.80
CA LEU A 203 -15.31 20.28 -4.44
C LEU A 203 -16.17 19.03 -4.23
N ARG A 204 -16.84 18.52 -5.28
CA ARG A 204 -17.67 17.31 -5.19
C ARG A 204 -16.84 16.10 -4.75
N MET A 205 -15.64 15.92 -5.31
CA MET A 205 -14.71 14.86 -4.87
C MET A 205 -14.36 14.98 -3.38
N ARG A 206 -14.18 16.20 -2.88
CA ARG A 206 -13.85 16.39 -1.46
C ARG A 206 -15.01 16.15 -0.51
N LYS A 207 -16.23 16.34 -1.01
CA LYS A 207 -17.47 16.09 -0.28
C LYS A 207 -17.88 14.62 -0.29
N MET A 208 -17.12 13.74 -0.94
CA MET A 208 -17.29 12.29 -0.81
C MET A 208 -17.31 11.89 0.68
N SER A 209 -18.19 10.94 0.98
CA SER A 209 -18.28 10.30 2.29
C SER A 209 -16.95 9.66 2.67
N SER A 210 -16.75 9.42 3.97
CA SER A 210 -15.54 8.74 4.46
C SER A 210 -15.38 7.35 3.84
N GLU A 211 -16.48 6.65 3.61
CA GLU A 211 -16.49 5.33 2.98
C GLU A 211 -16.07 5.36 1.52
N GLU A 212 -16.66 6.26 0.71
CA GLU A 212 -16.27 6.41 -0.70
C GLU A 212 -14.78 6.78 -0.83
N LYS A 213 -14.26 7.60 0.10
CA LYS A 213 -12.83 7.93 0.12
C LYS A 213 -11.95 6.72 0.46
N ARG A 214 -12.35 5.89 1.44
CA ARG A 214 -11.64 4.64 1.76
C ARG A 214 -11.59 3.72 0.54
N ARG A 215 -12.71 3.49 -0.13
CA ARG A 215 -12.79 2.69 -1.36
C ARG A 215 -11.93 3.28 -2.49
N ALA A 216 -11.91 4.60 -2.65
CA ALA A 216 -11.05 5.26 -3.62
C ALA A 216 -9.56 5.10 -3.30
N VAL A 217 -9.17 5.18 -2.03
CA VAL A 217 -7.79 4.89 -1.58
C VAL A 217 -7.43 3.43 -1.86
N ALA A 218 -8.29 2.49 -1.48
CA ALA A 218 -8.08 1.05 -1.74
C ALA A 218 -7.89 0.78 -3.24
N LYS A 219 -8.76 1.32 -4.10
CA LYS A 219 -8.64 1.19 -5.56
C LYS A 219 -7.31 1.75 -6.08
N LYS A 220 -6.89 2.92 -5.61
CA LYS A 220 -5.61 3.52 -5.99
C LYS A 220 -4.42 2.66 -5.55
N VAL A 221 -4.45 2.11 -4.34
CA VAL A 221 -3.39 1.22 -3.82
C VAL A 221 -3.27 -0.03 -4.70
N ILE A 222 -4.39 -0.70 -4.99
CA ILE A 222 -4.40 -1.90 -5.86
C ILE A 222 -3.86 -1.57 -7.25
N GLN A 223 -4.31 -0.47 -7.86
CA GLN A 223 -3.83 -0.06 -9.19
C GLN A 223 -2.36 0.35 -9.19
N ALA A 224 -1.90 1.03 -8.15
CA ALA A 224 -0.51 1.42 -8.02
C ALA A 224 0.39 0.19 -7.85
N TRP A 225 0.01 -0.71 -6.95
CA TRP A 225 0.75 -1.94 -6.69
C TRP A 225 0.75 -2.89 -7.88
N GLY A 226 -0.39 -3.02 -8.57
CA GLY A 226 -0.53 -3.79 -9.80
C GLY A 226 0.38 -3.30 -10.92
N SER A 227 0.75 -2.02 -10.94
CA SER A 227 1.63 -1.45 -11.98
C SER A 227 3.13 -1.69 -11.76
N ILE A 228 3.55 -2.10 -10.56
CA ILE A 228 4.94 -2.47 -10.30
C ILE A 228 5.22 -3.82 -10.97
N SER A 229 6.16 -3.90 -11.89
CA SER A 229 6.46 -5.17 -12.59
C SER A 229 7.33 -6.10 -11.73
N GLU A 230 7.30 -7.41 -12.01
CA GLU A 230 8.25 -8.38 -11.41
C GLU A 230 9.71 -7.98 -11.66
N SER A 231 10.00 -7.41 -12.84
CA SER A 231 11.32 -6.88 -13.17
C SER A 231 11.74 -5.75 -12.21
N ASN A 232 10.81 -4.88 -11.80
CA ASN A 232 11.11 -3.85 -10.81
C ASN A 232 11.43 -4.48 -9.45
N VAL A 233 10.68 -5.51 -9.04
CA VAL A 233 10.92 -6.23 -7.79
C VAL A 233 12.31 -6.88 -7.79
N ARG A 234 12.66 -7.63 -8.84
CA ARG A 234 14.00 -8.25 -8.95
C ARG A 234 15.13 -7.21 -8.90
N LYS A 235 14.95 -6.07 -9.57
CA LYS A 235 15.93 -4.95 -9.51
C LYS A 235 16.07 -4.37 -8.11
N ALA A 236 14.98 -4.29 -7.35
CA ALA A 236 14.99 -3.82 -5.97
C ALA A 236 15.82 -4.74 -5.06
N TRP A 237 15.66 -6.07 -5.21
CA TRP A 237 16.47 -7.06 -4.49
C TRP A 237 17.96 -6.95 -4.83
N ILE A 238 18.31 -6.83 -6.12
CA ILE A 238 19.71 -6.63 -6.53
C ILE A 238 20.28 -5.35 -5.90
N LYS A 239 19.50 -4.26 -5.89
CA LYS A 239 19.90 -2.97 -5.32
C LYS A 239 20.11 -3.04 -3.80
N SER A 240 19.38 -3.90 -3.09
CA SER A 240 19.50 -4.06 -1.63
C SER A 240 20.74 -4.84 -1.19
N GLU A 241 21.44 -5.49 -2.14
CA GLU A 241 22.59 -6.39 -1.88
C GLU A 241 22.29 -7.60 -0.98
N LEU A 242 21.08 -7.74 -0.44
CA LEU A 242 20.61 -8.95 0.27
C LEU A 242 20.53 -10.17 -0.65
N TYR A 243 20.46 -9.93 -1.95
CA TYR A 243 20.51 -10.97 -2.95
C TYR A 243 21.36 -10.50 -4.13
N THR A 244 22.59 -11.03 -4.23
CA THR A 244 23.42 -10.88 -5.42
C THR A 244 23.08 -12.00 -6.40
N GLN A 245 23.01 -11.68 -7.70
CA GLN A 245 22.98 -12.72 -8.71
C GLN A 245 24.26 -13.54 -8.55
N ALA A 246 24.15 -14.75 -8.01
CA ALA A 246 25.11 -15.78 -8.35
C ALA A 246 25.06 -15.88 -9.88
N THR A 247 26.15 -15.48 -10.53
CA THR A 247 26.40 -15.78 -11.93
C THR A 247 26.20 -17.27 -12.11
N GLU A 248 25.17 -17.65 -12.88
CA GLU A 248 25.08 -18.98 -13.48
C GLU A 248 26.32 -19.27 -14.33
#